data_AF-A0A167GNI8-F1
#
_entry.id   AF-A0A167GNI8-F1
#
_cell.length_a   1.000
_cell.length_b   1.000
_cell.length_c   1.000
_cell.angle_alpha   90.00
_cell.angle_beta   90.00
_cell.angle_gamma   90.00
#
_symmetry.space_group_name_H-M   'P 1'
#
loop_
_entity.id
_entity.type
_entity.pdbx_description
1 polymer ?
#
loop_
_entity_poly.entity_id
_entity_poly.type
_entity_poly.pdbx_seq_one_letter_code
_entity_poly.pdbx_strand_id
1 'polypeptide(L)' 'MTTYLNCLKANKSETQVCRPQSKAYLECRMTNGLMERDSWDNLGLGDVPDLPGAPADYTEASLSVPSAPCSVPVK' A
#
# COMPACT_ATOMS: atom_id res chain seq x y z
N MET A 1 -2.71 -1.24 -11.17
CA MET A 1 -2.32 -2.19 -10.10
C MET A 1 -2.73 -3.62 -10.42
N THR A 2 -1.83 -4.38 -11.06
CA THR A 2 -1.97 -5.83 -11.24
C THR A 2 -0.73 -6.58 -10.73
N THR A 3 0.33 -5.88 -10.34
CA THR A 3 1.61 -6.44 -9.91
C THR A 3 1.47 -7.31 -8.66
N TYR A 4 0.74 -6.84 -7.65
CA TYR A 4 0.41 -7.65 -6.47
C TYR A 4 -0.40 -8.91 -6.84
N LEU A 5 -1.43 -8.75 -7.68
CA LEU A 5 -2.30 -9.86 -8.08
C LEU A 5 -1.56 -10.89 -8.95
N ASN A 6 -0.64 -10.42 -9.80
CA ASN A 6 0.22 -11.27 -10.61
C ASN A 6 1.24 -12.01 -9.73
N CYS A 7 1.79 -11.37 -8.70
CA CYS A 7 2.66 -12.03 -7.75
C CYS A 7 1.93 -13.11 -6.96
N LEU A 8 0.71 -12.82 -6.48
CA LEU A 8 -0.12 -13.84 -5.82
C LEU A 8 -0.37 -15.03 -6.76
N LYS A 9 -0.75 -14.78 -8.02
CA LYS A 9 -0.97 -15.85 -9.00
C LYS A 9 0.29 -16.67 -9.27
N ALA A 10 1.45 -16.04 -9.37
CA ALA A 10 2.72 -16.71 -9.62
C ALA A 10 3.19 -17.54 -8.41
N ASN A 11 2.93 -17.07 -7.20
CA ASN A 11 3.39 -17.67 -5.96
C ASN A 11 2.30 -18.45 -5.22
N LYS A 12 1.26 -18.95 -5.91
CA LYS A 12 0.17 -19.74 -5.30
C LYS A 12 -0.50 -19.06 -4.08
N SER A 13 -0.72 -17.76 -4.17
CA SER A 13 -1.33 -16.94 -3.12
C SER A 13 -0.45 -16.68 -1.90
N GLU A 14 0.86 -16.96 -2.00
CA GLU A 14 1.82 -16.62 -0.94
C GLU A 14 1.99 -15.11 -0.83
N THR A 15 1.35 -14.53 0.18
CA THR A 15 1.37 -13.07 0.42
C THR A 15 2.72 -12.61 0.96
N GLN A 16 3.49 -13.51 1.59
CA GLN A 16 4.81 -13.23 2.17
C GLN A 16 5.83 -12.78 1.12
N VAL A 17 5.79 -13.37 -0.08
CA VAL A 17 6.72 -13.02 -1.18
C VAL A 17 6.29 -11.70 -1.84
N CYS A 18 5.00 -11.39 -1.79
CA CYS A 18 4.40 -10.22 -2.42
C CYS A 18 4.23 -9.02 -1.48
N ARG A 19 4.75 -9.11 -0.25
CA ARG A 19 4.77 -8.05 0.78
C ARG A 19 5.11 -6.64 0.27
N PRO A 20 6.16 -6.42 -0.56
CA PRO A 20 6.47 -5.09 -1.07
C PRO A 20 5.41 -4.55 -2.03
N GLN A 21 4.76 -5.43 -2.79
CA GLN A 21 3.74 -5.04 -3.76
C GLN A 21 2.38 -4.86 -3.08
N SER A 22 2.10 -5.60 -2.00
CA SER A 22 0.88 -5.43 -1.20
C SER A 22 0.87 -4.08 -0.48
N LYS A 23 2.03 -3.63 0.01
CA LYS A 23 2.20 -2.31 0.63
C LYS A 23 1.79 -1.19 -0.34
N ALA A 24 2.40 -1.13 -1.53
CA ALA A 24 2.05 -0.15 -2.55
C ALA A 24 0.59 -0.24 -3.04
N TYR A 25 0.02 -1.46 -3.06
CA TYR A 25 -1.38 -1.66 -3.42
C TYR A 25 -2.34 -1.11 -2.37
N LEU A 26 -2.08 -1.36 -1.09
CA LEU A 26 -2.90 -0.88 0.03
C LEU A 26 -2.79 0.63 0.20
N GLU A 27 -1.60 1.20 0.05
CA GLU A 27 -1.37 2.64 0.15
C GLU A 27 -2.23 3.40 -0.85
N CYS A 28 -2.27 2.92 -2.09
CA CYS A 28 -3.15 3.50 -3.10
C CYS A 28 -4.62 3.43 -2.69
N ARG A 29 -5.09 2.29 -2.17
CA ARG A 29 -6.50 2.13 -1.76
C ARG A 29 -6.86 3.09 -0.63
N MET A 30 -5.99 3.23 0.36
CA MET A 30 -6.14 4.20 1.45
C MET A 30 -6.16 5.65 0.94
N THR A 31 -5.27 5.97 -0.01
CA THR A 31 -5.20 7.30 -0.62
C THR A 31 -6.45 7.64 -1.41
N ASN A 32 -7.08 6.66 -2.04
CA ASN A 32 -8.34 6.84 -2.78
C ASN A 32 -9.60 6.77 -1.88
N GLY A 33 -9.44 6.64 -0.55
CA GLY A 33 -10.58 6.46 0.36
C GLY A 33 -11.35 5.15 0.12
N LEU A 34 -10.72 4.18 -0.56
CA LEU A 34 -11.29 2.86 -0.85
C LEU A 34 -11.00 1.85 0.27
N MET A 35 -10.22 2.26 1.27
CA MET A 35 -9.94 1.58 2.54
C MET A 35 -9.69 2.63 3.63
N GLU A 36 -10.03 2.28 4.87
CA GLU A 36 -9.63 3.01 6.07
C GLU A 36 -8.09 3.08 6.11
N ARG A 37 -7.55 4.22 6.58
CA ARG A 37 -6.10 4.36 6.79
C ARG A 37 -5.72 3.62 8.07
N ASP A 38 -5.14 2.44 7.91
CA ASP A 38 -4.56 1.65 9.00
C ASP A 38 -3.02 1.70 8.97
N SER A 39 -2.40 1.52 10.14
CA SER A 39 -0.95 1.40 10.26
C SER A 39 -0.42 0.12 9.60
N TRP A 40 0.77 0.21 9.02
CA TRP A 40 1.44 -0.94 8.39
C TRP A 40 1.67 -2.11 9.35
N ASP A 41 1.94 -1.85 10.62
CA ASP A 41 2.10 -2.86 11.67
C ASP A 41 0.82 -3.68 11.89
N ASN A 42 -0.34 -3.02 11.95
CA ASN A 42 -1.64 -3.68 12.10
C ASN A 42 -1.99 -4.54 10.87
N LEU A 43 -1.49 -4.16 9.70
CA LEU A 43 -1.64 -4.91 8.46
C LEU A 43 -0.58 -6.02 8.29
N GLY A 44 0.32 -6.18 9.26
CA GLY A 44 1.42 -7.14 9.22
C GLY A 44 2.44 -6.83 8.12
N LEU A 45 2.62 -5.55 7.78
CA LEU A 45 3.53 -5.02 6.78
C LEU A 45 4.59 -4.08 7.37
N GLY A 46 4.71 -4.01 8.70
CA GLY A 46 5.68 -3.17 9.42
C GLY A 46 7.14 -3.48 9.06
N ASP A 47 7.48 -4.75 8.86
CA ASP A 47 8.83 -5.19 8.48
C ASP A 47 9.19 -4.89 7.01
N VAL A 48 8.26 -4.39 6.20
CA VAL A 48 8.52 -4.14 4.77
C VAL A 48 9.15 -2.76 4.63
N PRO A 49 10.46 -2.68 4.30
CA PRO A 49 11.14 -1.41 4.17
C PRO A 49 10.41 -0.57 3.12
N ASP A 50 10.15 0.68 3.50
CA ASP A 50 9.52 1.61 2.59
C ASP A 50 10.42 1.87 1.40
N LEU A 51 9.90 1.64 0.18
CA LEU A 51 10.55 2.19 -1.00
C LEU A 51 10.41 3.71 -0.88
N PRO A 52 11.52 4.48 -1.00
CA PRO A 52 11.58 5.89 -0.62
C PRO A 52 10.47 6.69 -1.31
N GLY A 53 9.36 6.90 -0.60
CA GLY A 53 8.16 7.48 -1.19
C GLY A 53 6.93 7.51 -0.27
N ALA A 54 6.85 6.68 0.77
CA ALA A 54 5.77 6.80 1.75
C ALA A 54 6.28 7.53 3.01
N PRO A 55 5.60 8.61 3.45
CA PRO A 55 5.91 9.19 4.75
C PRO A 55 5.50 8.20 5.84
N ALA A 56 6.49 7.51 6.39
CA ALA A 56 6.40 6.80 7.66
C ALA A 56 6.35 7.83 8.78
N ASP A 57 5.19 8.46 8.97
CA ASP A 57 4.97 9.31 10.14
C ASP A 57 3.58 9.08 10.71
N TYR A 58 3.55 8.31 11.79
CA TYR A 58 2.40 8.13 12.68
C TYR A 58 2.29 9.33 13.62
N THR A 59 2.28 10.56 13.10
CA THR A 59 1.90 11.71 13.92
C THR A 59 0.82 12.50 13.22
N GLU A 60 -0.37 12.40 13.82
CA GLU A 60 -1.55 13.18 13.55
C GLU A 60 -1.24 14.68 13.63
N ALA A 61 -0.89 15.31 12.50
CA ALA A 61 -1.04 16.76 12.31
C ALA A 61 -0.85 17.16 10.84
N SER A 62 -1.96 17.53 10.23
CA SER A 62 -2.10 18.81 9.54
C SER A 62 -1.31 19.04 8.24
N LEU A 63 -2.09 18.94 7.17
CA LEU A 63 -2.03 19.75 5.95
C LEU A 63 -0.97 19.42 4.89
N SER A 64 -1.51 19.20 3.69
CA SER A 64 -0.87 19.25 2.38
C SER A 64 0.21 18.21 2.10
N VAL A 65 -0.21 17.04 1.60
CA VAL A 65 0.65 16.28 0.68
C VAL A 65 -0.10 16.04 -0.63
N PRO A 66 0.24 16.78 -1.70
CA PRO A 66 -0.33 16.54 -3.03
C PRO A 66 0.20 15.23 -3.62
N SER A 67 -0.75 14.34 -3.92
CA SER A 67 -0.89 13.60 -5.19
C SER A 67 0.33 12.89 -5.78
N ALA A 68 0.34 11.56 -5.68
CA ALA A 68 0.87 10.69 -6.74
C ALA A 68 -0.28 9.80 -7.28
N PRO A 69 -0.50 9.73 -8.60
CA PRO A 69 -1.63 9.03 -9.18
C PRO A 69 -1.32 7.54 -9.23
N CYS A 70 -1.72 6.81 -8.20
CA CYS A 70 -1.91 5.39 -8.37
C CYS A 70 -3.14 5.17 -9.25
N SER A 71 -2.90 5.03 -10.56
CA SER A 71 -3.93 4.77 -11.57
C SER A 71 -4.73 3.51 -11.25
N VAL A 72 -5.91 3.69 -10.63
CA VAL A 72 -6.93 2.66 -10.52
C VAL A 72 -8.16 3.13 -11.29
N PRO A 73 -8.58 2.46 -12.37
CA PRO A 73 -9.89 2.65 -12.92
C PRO A 73 -10.90 2.02 -11.95
N VAL A 74 -11.62 2.85 -11.20
CA VAL A 74 -12.86 2.44 -10.54
C VAL A 74 -13.85 2.08 -11.65
N LYS A 75 -14.34 0.84 -11.63
CA LYS A 75 -15.45 0.40 -12.49
C LYS A 75 -16.70 0.44 -11.64
#